data_AF-A0A0F9FFM6-F1
#
_entry.id   AF-A0A0F9FFM6-F1
#
_cell.length_a   1.000
_cell.length_b   1.000
_cell.length_c   1.000
_cell.angle_alpha   90.00
_cell.angle_beta   90.00
_cell.angle_gamma   90.00
#
_symmetry.space_group_name_H-M   'P 1'
#
loop_
_entity.id
_entity.type
_entity.pdbx_description
1 polymer ?
#
loop_
_entity_poly.entity_id
_entity_poly.type
_entity_poly.pdbx_seq_one_letter_code
_entity_poly.pdbx_strand_id
1 'polypeptide(L)' 'MPFKSAKQKRAMYAAASGRSKIGISKAEAKKFIAHSKGKTVKRKKRKRRRKK' A
#
# COMPACT_ATOMS: atom_id res chain seq x y z
N MET A 1 -0.15 4.50 -14.21
CA MET A 1 1.27 4.16 -14.36
C MET A 1 1.45 2.64 -14.20
N PRO A 2 1.50 1.88 -15.31
CA PRO A 2 1.88 0.48 -15.23
C PRO A 2 3.37 0.39 -14.93
N PHE A 3 3.77 -0.44 -13.97
CA PHE A 3 5.18 -0.73 -13.76
C PHE A 3 5.78 -1.31 -15.04
N LYS A 4 7.00 -0.90 -15.38
CA LYS A 4 7.77 -1.51 -16.47
C LYS A 4 8.36 -2.89 -16.06
N SER A 5 8.37 -3.28 -14.77
CA SER A 5 8.87 -4.58 -14.29
C SER A 5 8.36 -5.00 -12.90
N ALA A 6 8.09 -6.30 -12.70
CA ALA A 6 7.68 -6.90 -11.42
C ALA A 6 8.68 -6.68 -10.27
N LYS A 7 9.97 -6.53 -10.59
CA LYS A 7 11.04 -6.27 -9.63
C LYS A 7 10.88 -4.91 -8.95
N GLN A 8 10.48 -3.89 -9.72
CA GLN A 8 10.24 -2.54 -9.20
C GLN A 8 9.00 -2.51 -8.28
N LYS A 9 7.95 -3.26 -8.64
CA LYS A 9 6.79 -3.45 -7.77
C LYS A 9 7.21 -4.05 -6.43
N ARG A 10 7.97 -5.14 -6.43
CA ARG A 10 8.44 -5.79 -5.20
C ARG A 10 9.32 -4.87 -4.35
N ALA A 11 10.19 -4.08 -4.97
CA ALA A 11 11.01 -3.08 -4.28
C ALA A 11 10.17 -2.00 -3.58
N MET A 12 9.14 -1.46 -4.24
CA MET A 12 8.23 -0.48 -3.62
C MET A 12 7.43 -1.06 -2.46
N TYR A 13 6.93 -2.29 -2.60
CA TYR A 13 6.24 -2.97 -1.48
C TYR A 13 7.19 -3.22 -0.30
N ALA A 14 8.45 -3.61 -0.56
CA ALA A 14 9.47 -3.74 0.48
C ALA A 14 9.76 -2.39 1.15
N ALA A 15 9.90 -1.30 0.38
CA ALA A 15 10.14 0.05 0.89
C ALA A 15 9.00 0.57 1.75
N ALA A 16 7.74 0.36 1.34
CA ALA A 16 6.59 0.76 2.15
C ALA A 16 6.51 0.01 3.50
N SER A 17 6.97 -1.24 3.53
CA SER A 17 7.08 -2.05 4.75
C SER A 17 8.29 -1.70 5.63
N GLY A 18 9.21 -0.87 5.15
CA GLY A 18 10.46 -0.54 5.85
C GLY A 18 11.51 -1.65 5.81
N ARG A 19 11.36 -2.64 4.93
CA ARG A 19 12.28 -3.77 4.75
C ARG A 19 13.24 -3.58 3.57
N SER A 20 13.19 -2.42 2.92
CA SER A 20 14.06 -2.09 1.79
C SER A 20 15.37 -1.49 2.28
N LYS A 21 16.48 -2.01 1.75
CA LYS A 21 17.81 -1.35 1.82
C LYS A 21 18.03 -0.33 0.70
N ILE A 22 17.11 -0.27 -0.27
CA ILE A 22 17.13 0.68 -1.38
C ILE A 22 16.61 2.01 -0.84
N GLY A 23 17.28 3.12 -1.15
CA GLY A 23 17.01 4.50 -0.70
C GLY A 23 15.67 5.12 -1.14
N ILE A 24 14.64 4.30 -1.32
CA ILE A 24 13.28 4.72 -1.61
C ILE A 24 12.62 5.15 -0.30
N SER A 25 12.09 6.38 -0.27
CA SER A 25 11.40 6.88 0.92
C SER A 25 10.13 6.06 1.19
N LYS A 26 9.89 5.76 2.47
CA LYS A 26 8.71 5.01 2.92
C LYS A 26 7.41 5.73 2.54
N ALA A 27 7.43 7.06 2.52
CA ALA A 27 6.29 7.91 2.18
C ALA A 27 5.90 7.78 0.70
N GLU A 28 6.87 7.88 -0.22
CA GLU A 28 6.63 7.72 -1.66
C GLU A 28 6.18 6.30 -1.99
N ALA A 29 6.79 5.28 -1.36
CA ALA A 29 6.36 3.90 -1.52
C ALA A 29 4.91 3.66 -1.09
N LYS A 30 4.46 4.28 0.00
CA LYS A 30 3.06 4.20 0.44
C LYS A 30 2.12 4.95 -0.50
N LYS A 31 2.47 6.16 -0.94
CA LYS A 31 1.69 6.93 -1.94
C LYS A 31 1.52 6.14 -3.22
N PHE A 32 2.60 5.51 -3.68
CA PHE A 32 2.58 4.65 -4.85
C PHE A 32 1.64 3.44 -4.67
N ILE A 33 1.75 2.71 -3.56
CA ILE A 33 0.88 1.55 -3.31
C ILE A 33 -0.59 1.98 -3.20
N ALA A 34 -0.87 3.14 -2.61
CA ALA A 34 -2.21 3.70 -2.53
C ALA A 34 -2.78 4.10 -3.90
N HIS A 35 -1.94 4.56 -4.83
CA HIS A 35 -2.36 4.80 -6.22
C HIS A 35 -2.49 3.51 -7.03
N SER A 36 -1.64 2.51 -6.77
CA SER A 36 -1.66 1.21 -7.47
C SER A 36 -2.81 0.33 -7.05
N LYS A 37 -3.20 0.37 -5.76
CA LYS A 37 -4.42 -0.26 -5.26
C LYS A 37 -5.54 0.74 -5.52
N GLY A 38 -6.28 0.57 -6.62
CA GLY A 38 -7.40 1.46 -6.98
C GLY A 38 -8.33 1.78 -5.79
N LYS A 39 -9.02 2.93 -5.90
CA LYS A 39 -9.89 3.55 -4.86
C LYS A 39 -10.41 2.51 -3.86
N THR A 40 -9.89 2.59 -2.64
CA THR A 40 -10.22 1.70 -1.54
C THR A 40 -11.71 1.42 -1.48
N VAL A 41 -12.08 0.14 -1.57
CA VAL A 41 -13.44 -0.33 -1.26
C VAL A 41 -13.76 0.24 0.12
N LYS A 42 -14.75 1.15 0.19
CA LYS A 42 -15.15 1.86 1.41
C LYS A 42 -15.18 0.84 2.56
N ARG A 43 -14.37 1.06 3.62
CA ARG A 43 -14.37 0.21 4.82
C ARG A 43 -15.83 0.10 5.28
N LYS A 44 -16.48 -1.05 5.08
CA LYS A 44 -17.81 -1.32 5.66
C LYS A 44 -17.64 -1.10 7.17
N LYS A 45 -18.32 -0.07 7.71
CA LYS A 45 -18.34 0.18 9.15
C LYS A 45 -18.74 -1.13 9.81
N ARG A 46 -17.86 -1.72 10.63
CA ARG A 46 -18.21 -2.85 11.50
C ARG A 46 -19.40 -2.37 12.35
N LYS A 47 -20.60 -2.89 12.10
CA LYS A 47 -21.73 -2.69 13.02
C LYS A 47 -21.25 -3.17 14.39
N ARG A 48 -21.05 -2.24 15.33
CA ARG A 48 -20.83 -2.59 16.74
C ARG A 48 -22.05 -3.43 17.15
N ARG A 49 -21.86 -4.72 17.40
CA ARG A 49 -22.90 -5.53 18.07
C ARG A 49 -23.08 -4.89 19.44
N ARG A 50 -24.12 -4.08 19.60
CA ARG A 50 -24.55 -3.63 20.92
C ARG A 50 -24.96 -4.89 21.67
N LYS A 51 -24.22 -5.21 22.74
CA LYS A 51 -24.56 -6.27 23.67
C LYS A 51 -25.29 -5.57 24.82
N LYS A 52 -26.61 -5.52 24.75
CA LYS A 52 -27.54 -5.46 25.88
C LYS A 52 -28.94 -5.70 25.36
#